data_AF-A0A0B7BHY6-F1
#
_entry.id   AF-A0A0B7BHY6-F1
#
_cell.length_a   1.000
_cell.length_b   1.000
_cell.length_c   1.000
_cell.angle_alpha   90.00
_cell.angle_beta   90.00
_cell.angle_gamma   90.00
#
_symmetry.space_group_name_H-M   'P 1'
#
loop_
_entity.id
_entity.type
_entity.pdbx_description
1 polymer ?
#
loop_
_entity_poly.entity_id
_entity_poly.type
_entity_poly.pdbx_seq_one_letter_code
_entity_poly.pdbx_strand_id
1 'polypeptide(L)'
;MFPYTGMLQYISAKNAYSMDDIQELQNFAKANNLKVMPLIQTFGHMEFVLKSDFNKLRENAYTPQVIDITQNASYSLIAEMVKQILNAHPDATHLHVGCDEVYELGKGATSLQMKSQNLSEAQMFLRHVQRVASIVREYNGRGVKAIIWDDELRKISLRDLQGSRLSYLVEIMVWHYTKRVSEIIRSDVWNKYARVFKSVWIASAFKGATGARQFFTEPDYHIQNHFGWLDVIAANNQQVNFKGVALTGWQRYDHFATLCELLPVSLPSLAVCLANDKWRIY
;
A
#
# COMPACT_ATOMS: atom_id res chain seq x y z
N MET A 1 -10.13 2.65 11.82
CA MET A 1 -9.20 1.50 11.96
C MET A 1 -10.02 0.22 12.08
N PHE A 2 -9.48 -0.92 11.66
CA PHE A 2 -10.20 -2.21 11.68
C PHE A 2 -10.31 -2.79 13.11
N PRO A 3 -11.47 -3.35 13.51
CA PRO A 3 -11.67 -3.98 14.82
C PRO A 3 -11.19 -5.43 14.82
N TYR A 4 -9.88 -5.63 14.90
CA TYR A 4 -9.32 -6.96 15.12
C TYR A 4 -9.83 -7.58 16.43
N THR A 5 -9.95 -8.91 16.44
CA THR A 5 -10.45 -9.71 17.56
C THR A 5 -9.47 -10.82 17.95
N GLY A 6 -9.74 -11.49 19.07
CA GLY A 6 -8.93 -12.60 19.58
C GLY A 6 -7.52 -12.14 19.95
N MET A 7 -6.49 -12.87 19.52
CA MET A 7 -5.09 -12.53 19.81
C MET A 7 -4.65 -11.16 19.26
N LEU A 8 -5.38 -10.62 18.29
CA LEU A 8 -5.10 -9.32 17.66
C LEU A 8 -5.87 -8.16 18.29
N GLN A 9 -6.75 -8.39 19.27
CA GLN A 9 -7.63 -7.36 19.81
C GLN A 9 -6.91 -6.09 20.31
N TYR A 10 -5.67 -6.25 20.81
CA TYR A 10 -4.88 -5.16 21.38
C TYR A 10 -4.25 -4.22 20.33
N ILE A 11 -4.24 -4.61 19.05
CA ILE A 11 -3.74 -3.75 17.96
C ILE A 11 -4.85 -2.83 17.42
N SER A 12 -6.10 -3.13 17.75
CA SER A 12 -7.27 -2.29 17.44
C SER A 12 -7.22 -1.01 18.25
N ALA A 13 -7.53 0.10 17.60
CA ALA A 13 -7.70 1.35 18.32
C ALA A 13 -9.02 1.35 19.11
N LYS A 14 -9.04 2.12 20.20
CA LYS A 14 -10.24 2.27 21.04
C LYS A 14 -11.43 2.86 20.28
N ASN A 15 -11.17 3.60 19.21
CA ASN A 15 -12.15 4.16 18.28
C ASN A 15 -12.11 3.46 16.91
N ALA A 16 -11.77 2.16 16.88
CA ALA A 16 -11.95 1.36 15.67
C ALA A 16 -13.43 1.32 15.27
N TYR A 17 -13.68 1.10 13.98
CA TYR A 17 -15.03 0.84 13.48
C TYR A 17 -15.60 -0.40 14.17
N SER A 18 -16.91 -0.46 14.35
CA SER A 18 -17.58 -1.72 14.68
C SER A 18 -17.63 -2.63 13.43
N MET A 19 -17.93 -3.93 13.63
CA MET A 19 -18.19 -4.82 12.50
C MET A 19 -19.45 -4.41 11.72
N ASP A 20 -20.43 -3.84 12.42
CA ASP A 20 -21.65 -3.30 11.81
C ASP A 20 -21.34 -2.08 10.95
N ASP A 21 -20.47 -1.17 11.39
CA ASP A 21 -20.02 0.00 10.61
C ASP A 21 -19.37 -0.45 9.28
N ILE A 22 -18.56 -1.51 9.33
CA ILE A 22 -17.89 -2.06 8.14
C ILE A 22 -18.90 -2.69 7.19
N GLN A 23 -19.89 -3.40 7.72
CA GLN A 23 -20.96 -3.98 6.91
C GLN A 23 -21.84 -2.89 6.27
N GLU A 24 -22.18 -1.86 7.05
CA GLU A 24 -22.96 -0.71 6.59
C GLU A 24 -22.23 0.05 5.46
N LEU A 25 -20.93 0.33 5.63
CA LEU A 25 -20.11 0.97 4.59
C LEU A 25 -20.11 0.16 3.28
N GLN A 26 -19.98 -1.16 3.38
CA GLN A 26 -20.02 -2.03 2.20
C GLN A 26 -21.40 -2.05 1.54
N ASN A 27 -22.48 -2.03 2.34
CA ASN A 27 -23.84 -1.95 1.81
C ASN A 27 -24.08 -0.63 1.07
N PHE A 28 -23.62 0.50 1.63
CA PHE A 28 -23.69 1.79 0.95
C PHE A 28 -22.87 1.83 -0.34
N ALA A 29 -21.65 1.29 -0.32
CA ALA A 29 -20.82 1.19 -1.52
C ALA A 29 -21.55 0.39 -2.61
N LYS A 30 -22.08 -0.79 -2.26
CA LYS A 30 -22.82 -1.66 -3.17
C LYS A 30 -24.07 -1.01 -3.75
N ALA A 31 -24.85 -0.30 -2.92
CA ALA A 31 -26.03 0.44 -3.37
C ALA A 31 -25.70 1.55 -4.39
N ASN A 32 -24.45 2.04 -4.39
CA ASN A 32 -23.95 3.05 -5.32
C ASN A 32 -23.06 2.46 -6.43
N ASN A 33 -23.10 1.13 -6.66
CA ASN A 33 -22.26 0.43 -7.64
C ASN A 33 -20.74 0.60 -7.43
N LEU A 34 -20.33 0.87 -6.19
CA LEU A 34 -18.93 0.96 -5.78
C LEU A 34 -18.47 -0.37 -5.18
N LYS A 35 -17.17 -0.64 -5.30
CA LYS A 35 -16.51 -1.78 -4.67
C LYS A 35 -15.57 -1.30 -3.58
N VAL A 36 -15.53 -2.03 -2.47
CA VAL A 36 -14.60 -1.77 -1.37
C VAL A 36 -13.33 -2.60 -1.56
N MET A 37 -12.19 -1.93 -1.56
CA MET A 37 -10.86 -2.55 -1.56
C MET A 37 -10.17 -2.20 -0.24
N PRO A 38 -10.03 -3.16 0.70
CA PRO A 38 -9.30 -2.91 1.93
C PRO A 38 -7.80 -2.69 1.66
N LEU A 39 -7.17 -1.85 2.49
CA LEU A 39 -5.73 -1.67 2.57
C LEU A 39 -5.25 -2.00 3.98
N ILE A 40 -4.25 -2.87 4.07
CA ILE A 40 -3.51 -3.17 5.30
C ILE A 40 -2.02 -3.03 5.08
N GLN A 41 -1.28 -2.97 6.18
CA GLN A 41 0.17 -3.03 6.17
C GLN A 41 0.63 -4.44 6.58
N THR A 42 1.55 -5.01 5.81
CA THR A 42 2.12 -6.34 6.09
C THR A 42 3.64 -6.36 6.15
N PHE A 43 4.31 -5.22 5.95
CA PHE A 43 5.77 -5.15 5.93
C PHE A 43 6.33 -3.91 6.63
N GLY A 44 6.28 -2.76 5.96
CA GLY A 44 6.53 -1.43 6.53
C GLY A 44 5.28 -0.91 7.25
N HIS A 45 5.41 0.24 7.91
CA HIS A 45 4.33 0.88 8.67
C HIS A 45 3.60 -0.06 9.67
N MET A 46 4.34 -1.00 10.24
CA MET A 46 3.83 -2.01 11.19
C MET A 46 3.78 -1.49 12.62
N GLU A 47 4.01 -0.19 12.87
CA GLU A 47 4.12 0.36 14.22
C GLU A 47 2.85 0.17 15.04
N PHE A 48 1.68 0.15 14.40
CA PHE A 48 0.41 -0.08 15.08
C PHE A 48 0.32 -1.48 15.70
N VAL A 49 1.01 -2.46 15.10
CA VAL A 49 1.11 -3.85 15.59
C VAL A 49 2.30 -3.99 16.53
N LEU A 50 3.48 -3.59 16.06
CA LEU A 50 4.76 -3.90 16.70
C LEU A 50 5.07 -3.03 17.91
N LYS A 51 4.30 -1.98 18.19
CA LYS A 51 4.35 -1.24 19.46
C LYS A 51 3.84 -2.04 20.67
N SER A 52 3.15 -3.16 20.43
CA SER A 52 2.49 -3.98 21.46
C SER A 52 3.31 -5.23 21.81
N ASP A 53 2.64 -6.29 22.29
CA ASP A 53 3.24 -7.58 22.67
C ASP A 53 3.95 -8.29 21.50
N PHE A 54 3.68 -7.86 20.26
CA PHE A 54 4.36 -8.34 19.05
C PHE A 54 5.75 -7.71 18.83
N ASN A 55 6.31 -6.97 19.79
CA ASN A 55 7.62 -6.31 19.65
C ASN A 55 8.80 -7.24 19.33
N LYS A 56 8.70 -8.53 19.65
CA LYS A 56 9.73 -9.53 19.30
C LYS A 56 9.77 -9.87 17.80
N LEU A 57 8.77 -9.41 17.05
CA LEU A 57 8.66 -9.58 15.60
C LEU A 57 9.15 -8.33 14.86
N ARG A 58 9.87 -7.41 15.51
CA ARG A 58 10.47 -6.25 14.83
C ARG A 58 11.71 -6.67 14.07
N GLU A 59 11.87 -6.17 12.86
CA GLU A 59 13.12 -6.29 12.10
C GLU A 59 14.28 -5.69 12.89
N ASN A 60 14.09 -4.48 13.41
CA ASN A 60 15.03 -3.78 14.27
C ASN A 60 14.40 -3.56 15.65
N ALA A 61 15.03 -4.07 16.72
CA ALA A 61 14.49 -3.97 18.08
C ALA A 61 14.17 -2.52 18.53
N TYR A 62 14.91 -1.54 18.00
CA TYR A 62 14.79 -0.13 18.37
C TYR A 62 13.64 0.60 17.69
N THR A 63 13.01 0.03 16.65
CA THR A 63 11.93 0.68 15.91
C THR A 63 10.83 -0.33 15.51
N PRO A 64 9.55 0.01 15.70
CA PRO A 64 8.45 -0.87 15.35
C PRO A 64 7.99 -0.73 13.88
N GLN A 65 8.76 -0.07 13.01
CA GLN A 65 8.34 0.24 11.64
C GLN A 65 8.20 -0.99 10.75
N VAL A 66 9.17 -1.91 10.79
CA VAL A 66 9.25 -3.05 9.88
C VAL A 66 9.15 -4.36 10.66
N ILE A 67 8.33 -5.30 10.16
CA ILE A 67 8.23 -6.65 10.72
C ILE A 67 9.41 -7.53 10.27
N ASP A 68 9.92 -8.35 11.17
CA ASP A 68 10.94 -9.37 10.91
C ASP A 68 10.35 -10.49 10.05
N ILE A 69 10.81 -10.60 8.81
CA ILE A 69 10.32 -11.58 7.84
C ILE A 69 11.07 -12.92 7.88
N THR A 70 12.00 -13.10 8.82
CA THR A 70 12.74 -14.35 9.03
C THR A 70 11.99 -15.34 9.93
N GLN A 71 11.01 -14.87 10.71
CA GLN A 71 10.26 -15.68 11.67
C GLN A 71 8.91 -16.16 11.10
N ASN A 72 8.58 -17.44 11.34
CA ASN A 72 7.25 -17.98 10.99
C ASN A 72 6.10 -17.33 11.79
N ALA A 73 6.38 -16.85 12.99
CA ALA A 73 5.41 -16.13 13.82
C ALA A 73 4.92 -14.85 13.12
N SER A 74 5.78 -14.13 12.39
CA SER A 74 5.42 -12.96 11.61
C SER A 74 4.40 -13.27 10.51
N TYR A 75 4.58 -14.39 9.81
CA TYR A 75 3.62 -14.82 8.80
C TYR A 75 2.32 -15.36 9.40
N SER A 76 2.37 -15.93 10.60
CA SER A 76 1.15 -16.34 11.32
C SER A 76 0.32 -15.12 11.72
N LEU A 77 0.97 -14.06 12.20
CA LEU A 77 0.36 -12.76 12.48
C LEU A 77 -0.24 -12.13 11.21
N ILE A 78 0.52 -12.06 10.11
CA ILE A 78 0.03 -11.51 8.83
C ILE A 78 -1.16 -12.33 8.31
N ALA A 79 -1.10 -13.67 8.37
CA ALA A 79 -2.18 -14.54 7.92
C ALA A 79 -3.46 -14.32 8.74
N GLU A 80 -3.36 -14.15 10.06
CA GLU A 80 -4.54 -13.85 10.90
C GLU A 80 -5.10 -12.45 10.59
N MET A 81 -4.25 -11.45 10.32
CA MET A 81 -4.71 -10.13 9.88
C MET A 81 -5.45 -10.19 8.54
N VAL A 82 -4.86 -10.86 7.54
CA VAL A 82 -5.47 -11.07 6.21
C VAL A 82 -6.80 -11.80 6.35
N LYS A 83 -6.86 -12.86 7.16
CA LYS A 83 -8.07 -13.65 7.41
C LYS A 83 -9.20 -12.78 7.97
N GLN A 84 -8.95 -12.02 9.03
CA GLN A 84 -10.00 -11.19 9.64
C GLN A 84 -10.51 -10.11 8.67
N ILE A 85 -9.59 -9.48 7.93
CA ILE A 85 -9.94 -8.47 6.92
C ILE A 85 -10.78 -9.08 5.80
N LEU A 86 -10.35 -10.20 5.22
CA LEU A 86 -11.08 -10.82 4.11
C LEU A 86 -12.40 -11.44 4.55
N ASN A 87 -12.53 -11.91 5.79
CA ASN A 87 -13.83 -12.32 6.36
C ASN A 87 -14.80 -11.14 6.48
N ALA A 88 -14.30 -9.98 6.91
CA ALA A 88 -15.10 -8.76 7.00
C ALA A 88 -15.46 -8.19 5.61
N HIS A 89 -14.74 -8.56 4.55
CA HIS A 89 -14.95 -8.07 3.18
C HIS A 89 -15.20 -9.23 2.20
N PRO A 90 -16.37 -9.90 2.27
CA PRO A 90 -16.67 -11.10 1.46
C PRO A 90 -16.71 -10.83 -0.05
N ASP A 91 -17.03 -9.61 -0.47
CA ASP A 91 -17.13 -9.21 -1.89
C ASP A 91 -15.80 -8.63 -2.44
N ALA A 92 -14.74 -8.54 -1.61
CA ALA A 92 -13.46 -8.01 -2.02
C ALA A 92 -12.82 -8.87 -3.12
N THR A 93 -12.40 -8.21 -4.20
CA THR A 93 -11.66 -8.82 -5.33
C THR A 93 -10.16 -8.55 -5.24
N HIS A 94 -9.78 -7.51 -4.51
CA HIS A 94 -8.40 -7.10 -4.29
C HIS A 94 -8.20 -6.76 -2.81
N LEU A 95 -6.97 -6.94 -2.33
CA LEU A 95 -6.51 -6.48 -1.02
C LEU A 95 -5.18 -5.76 -1.23
N HIS A 96 -5.11 -4.49 -0.86
CA HIS A 96 -3.84 -3.77 -0.85
C HIS A 96 -3.07 -4.15 0.43
N VAL A 97 -1.90 -4.75 0.29
CA VAL A 97 -1.10 -5.27 1.42
C VAL A 97 0.05 -4.33 1.83
N GLY A 98 0.14 -3.18 1.18
CA GLY A 98 1.09 -2.12 1.53
C GLY A 98 2.46 -2.42 0.91
N CYS A 99 3.44 -2.71 1.76
CA CYS A 99 4.84 -2.97 1.38
C CYS A 99 5.59 -1.72 0.86
N ASP A 100 5.18 -0.54 1.29
CA ASP A 100 5.90 0.72 1.11
C ASP A 100 6.91 0.98 2.23
N GLU A 101 7.92 1.81 1.94
CA GLU A 101 8.79 2.47 2.91
C GLU A 101 9.45 1.52 3.95
N VAL A 102 9.98 0.40 3.51
CA VAL A 102 10.58 -0.62 4.40
C VAL A 102 12.04 -0.30 4.74
N TYR A 103 12.25 0.89 5.31
CA TYR A 103 13.57 1.47 5.53
C TYR A 103 14.49 0.63 6.43
N GLU A 104 13.95 -0.24 7.28
CA GLU A 104 14.72 -1.05 8.22
C GLU A 104 15.10 -2.45 7.72
N LEU A 105 14.66 -2.84 6.52
CA LEU A 105 15.03 -4.11 5.92
C LEU A 105 16.56 -4.24 5.81
N GLY A 106 17.10 -5.38 6.25
CA GLY A 106 18.54 -5.66 6.22
C GLY A 106 19.33 -5.02 7.36
N LYS A 107 18.70 -4.26 8.26
CA LYS A 107 19.39 -3.58 9.38
C LYS A 107 19.31 -4.33 10.71
N GLY A 108 18.49 -5.37 10.82
CA GLY A 108 18.35 -6.14 12.05
C GLY A 108 18.30 -7.65 11.78
N ALA A 109 17.18 -8.29 12.12
CA ALA A 109 17.04 -9.75 12.05
C ALA A 109 17.37 -10.31 10.66
N THR A 110 16.88 -9.68 9.59
CA THR A 110 17.16 -10.13 8.22
C THR A 110 18.62 -10.02 7.81
N SER A 111 19.43 -9.17 8.45
CA SER A 111 20.86 -9.00 8.12
C SER A 111 21.65 -10.31 8.25
N LEU A 112 21.33 -11.15 9.24
CA LEU A 112 21.97 -12.44 9.47
C LEU A 112 21.57 -13.46 8.40
N GLN A 113 20.30 -13.47 8.00
CA GLN A 113 19.81 -14.34 6.94
C GLN A 113 20.40 -13.93 5.59
N MET A 114 20.48 -12.63 5.31
CA MET A 114 21.11 -12.09 4.11
C MET A 114 22.58 -12.51 3.99
N LYS A 115 23.35 -12.39 5.08
CA LYS A 115 24.76 -12.82 5.10
C LYS A 115 24.91 -14.33 4.92
N SER A 116 24.15 -15.13 5.67
CA SER A 116 24.28 -16.60 5.65
C SER A 116 23.81 -17.23 4.33
N GLN A 117 22.81 -16.65 3.67
CA GLN A 117 22.27 -17.15 2.41
C GLN A 117 22.76 -16.39 1.18
N ASN A 118 23.65 -15.41 1.35
CA ASN A 118 24.13 -14.50 0.30
C ASN A 118 22.98 -13.85 -0.49
N LEU A 119 22.01 -13.27 0.23
CA LEU A 119 20.83 -12.63 -0.36
C LEU A 119 20.95 -11.11 -0.33
N SER A 120 20.46 -10.49 -1.39
CA SER A 120 20.27 -9.04 -1.44
C SER A 120 18.98 -8.62 -0.74
N GLU A 121 18.90 -7.34 -0.37
CA GLU A 121 17.69 -6.72 0.17
C GLU A 121 16.51 -6.87 -0.78
N ALA A 122 16.74 -6.70 -2.09
CA ALA A 122 15.76 -6.93 -3.13
C ALA A 122 15.20 -8.36 -3.12
N GLN A 123 16.06 -9.38 -2.96
CA GLN A 123 15.61 -10.77 -2.86
C GLN A 123 14.79 -11.02 -1.60
N MET A 124 15.15 -10.40 -0.47
CA MET A 124 14.37 -10.47 0.77
C MET A 124 12.99 -9.85 0.60
N PHE A 125 12.91 -8.66 0.00
CA PHE A 125 11.65 -7.98 -0.31
C PHE A 125 10.76 -8.85 -1.20
N LEU A 126 11.30 -9.36 -2.32
CA LEU A 126 10.55 -10.17 -3.27
C LEU A 126 10.01 -11.46 -2.63
N ARG A 127 10.82 -12.13 -1.80
CA ARG A 127 10.39 -13.33 -1.06
C ARG A 127 9.23 -13.03 -0.09
N HIS A 128 9.30 -11.90 0.61
CA HIS A 128 8.22 -11.49 1.50
C HIS A 128 6.92 -11.25 0.72
N VAL A 129 6.98 -10.45 -0.34
CA VAL A 129 5.78 -10.15 -1.16
C VAL A 129 5.19 -11.41 -1.76
N GLN A 130 6.02 -12.34 -2.27
CA GLN A 130 5.55 -13.63 -2.78
C GLN A 130 4.76 -14.40 -1.70
N ARG A 131 5.28 -14.46 -0.47
CA ARG A 131 4.64 -15.20 0.63
C ARG A 131 3.33 -14.55 1.07
N VAL A 132 3.29 -13.22 1.19
CA VAL A 132 2.06 -12.49 1.51
C VAL A 132 1.02 -12.64 0.40
N ALA A 133 1.44 -12.52 -0.87
CA ALA A 133 0.53 -12.70 -2.01
C ALA A 133 -0.08 -14.11 -2.05
N SER A 134 0.69 -15.15 -1.73
CA SER A 134 0.17 -16.52 -1.59
C SER A 134 -0.87 -16.62 -0.47
N ILE A 135 -0.59 -16.05 0.71
CA ILE A 135 -1.55 -16.01 1.85
C ILE A 135 -2.89 -15.39 1.41
N VAL A 136 -2.84 -14.26 0.69
CA VAL A 136 -4.05 -13.56 0.20
C VAL A 136 -4.78 -14.40 -0.85
N ARG A 137 -4.06 -14.91 -1.85
CA ARG A 137 -4.65 -15.63 -2.99
C ARG A 137 -5.30 -16.94 -2.58
N GLU A 138 -4.66 -17.67 -1.67
CA GLU A 138 -5.10 -19.00 -1.23
C GLU A 138 -6.22 -18.93 -0.18
N TYR A 139 -6.47 -17.74 0.39
CA TYR A 139 -7.50 -17.54 1.40
C TYR A 139 -8.89 -18.00 0.92
N ASN A 140 -9.39 -19.09 1.52
CA ASN A 140 -10.66 -19.75 1.20
C ASN A 140 -10.90 -19.99 -0.30
N GLY A 141 -9.83 -20.14 -1.10
CA GLY A 141 -9.94 -20.35 -2.54
C GLY A 141 -10.59 -19.19 -3.33
N ARG A 142 -10.72 -18.00 -2.73
CA ARG A 142 -11.41 -16.85 -3.33
C ARG A 142 -10.62 -16.20 -4.48
N GLY A 143 -9.32 -16.45 -4.57
CA GLY A 143 -8.47 -15.88 -5.61
C GLY A 143 -8.36 -14.35 -5.53
N VAL A 144 -8.44 -13.78 -4.33
CA VAL A 144 -8.27 -12.33 -4.10
C VAL A 144 -6.87 -11.92 -4.58
N LYS A 145 -6.79 -10.84 -5.36
CA LYS A 145 -5.50 -10.34 -5.85
C LYS A 145 -4.87 -9.38 -4.86
N ALA A 146 -3.59 -9.59 -4.54
CA ALA A 146 -2.84 -8.63 -3.74
C ALA A 146 -2.39 -7.43 -4.59
N ILE A 147 -2.42 -6.24 -4.00
CA ILE A 147 -1.81 -5.02 -4.54
C ILE A 147 -0.72 -4.55 -3.58
N ILE A 148 0.43 -4.14 -4.10
CA ILE A 148 1.49 -3.49 -3.32
C ILE A 148 1.80 -2.10 -3.87
N TRP A 149 2.37 -1.25 -3.00
CA TRP A 149 3.04 -0.04 -3.43
C TRP A 149 4.32 -0.37 -4.22
N ASP A 150 4.70 0.51 -5.15
CA ASP A 150 5.78 0.23 -6.10
C ASP A 150 7.17 0.70 -5.65
N ASP A 151 7.27 1.56 -4.65
CA ASP A 151 8.47 2.36 -4.35
C ASP A 151 9.73 1.53 -4.15
N GLU A 152 9.63 0.40 -3.45
CA GLU A 152 10.76 -0.52 -3.29
C GLU A 152 11.15 -1.23 -4.59
N LEU A 153 10.20 -1.50 -5.48
CA LEU A 153 10.47 -2.14 -6.78
C LEU A 153 11.29 -1.24 -7.71
N ARG A 154 11.29 0.08 -7.50
CA ARG A 154 12.03 1.03 -8.34
C ARG A 154 13.54 0.75 -8.35
N LYS A 155 14.10 0.32 -7.20
CA LYS A 155 15.53 0.00 -7.04
C LYS A 155 15.89 -1.42 -7.50
N ILE A 156 14.90 -2.30 -7.65
CA ILE A 156 15.13 -3.70 -8.05
C ILE A 156 15.42 -3.80 -9.54
N SER A 157 16.42 -4.62 -9.91
CA SER A 157 16.80 -4.83 -11.30
C SER A 157 15.67 -5.51 -12.10
N LEU A 158 15.60 -5.23 -13.41
CA LEU A 158 14.64 -5.91 -14.30
C LEU A 158 14.79 -7.44 -14.25
N ARG A 159 16.04 -7.92 -14.19
CA ARG A 159 16.37 -9.35 -14.11
C ARG A 159 15.77 -10.00 -12.85
N ASP A 160 15.92 -9.36 -11.70
CA ASP A 160 15.41 -9.90 -10.44
C ASP A 160 13.88 -9.86 -10.39
N LEU A 161 13.26 -8.79 -10.89
CA LEU A 161 11.80 -8.71 -11.01
C LEU A 161 11.24 -9.82 -11.89
N GLN A 162 11.81 -10.03 -13.09
CA GLN A 162 11.38 -11.10 -13.99
C GLN A 162 11.64 -12.48 -13.40
N GLY A 163 12.81 -12.69 -12.78
CA GLY A 163 13.19 -13.96 -12.16
C GLY A 163 12.29 -14.34 -10.97
N SER A 164 11.78 -13.35 -10.24
CA SER A 164 10.88 -13.58 -9.09
C SER A 164 9.46 -13.97 -9.49
N ARG A 165 9.05 -13.78 -10.75
CA ARG A 165 7.66 -14.01 -11.20
C ARG A 165 6.61 -13.22 -10.39
N LEU A 166 7.01 -12.10 -9.78
CA LEU A 166 6.15 -11.28 -8.91
C LEU A 166 4.86 -10.84 -9.62
N SER A 167 4.94 -10.52 -10.92
CA SER A 167 3.81 -10.04 -11.71
C SER A 167 2.68 -11.04 -11.93
N TYR A 168 2.89 -12.31 -11.59
CA TYR A 168 1.82 -13.32 -11.58
C TYR A 168 1.09 -13.38 -10.24
N LEU A 169 1.64 -12.77 -9.20
CA LEU A 169 1.15 -12.88 -7.83
C LEU A 169 0.49 -11.58 -7.35
N VAL A 170 0.99 -10.42 -7.79
CA VAL A 170 0.50 -9.11 -7.35
C VAL A 170 0.28 -8.17 -8.52
N GLU A 171 -0.61 -7.21 -8.31
CA GLU A 171 -0.64 -5.96 -9.08
C GLU A 171 0.12 -4.88 -8.31
N ILE A 172 0.59 -3.84 -9.00
CA ILE A 172 1.34 -2.74 -8.38
C ILE A 172 0.56 -1.43 -8.48
N MET A 173 0.70 -0.59 -7.46
CA MET A 173 0.19 0.77 -7.43
C MET A 173 1.35 1.76 -7.33
N VAL A 174 1.54 2.53 -8.38
CA VAL A 174 2.65 3.48 -8.49
C VAL A 174 2.26 4.81 -7.86
N TRP A 175 3.01 5.29 -6.87
CA TRP A 175 2.61 6.46 -6.09
C TRP A 175 3.70 7.53 -6.00
N HIS A 176 3.30 8.80 -6.07
CA HIS A 176 4.12 9.95 -5.74
C HIS A 176 3.23 11.18 -5.68
N TYR A 177 3.48 12.05 -4.71
CA TYR A 177 2.56 13.14 -4.39
C TYR A 177 3.08 14.53 -4.78
N THR A 178 4.29 14.63 -5.34
CA THR A 178 4.81 15.89 -5.91
C THR A 178 4.08 16.31 -7.19
N LYS A 179 4.02 17.60 -7.46
CA LYS A 179 3.55 18.17 -8.74
C LYS A 179 4.38 17.74 -9.96
N ARG A 180 5.65 17.37 -9.76
CA ARG A 180 6.58 16.96 -10.83
C ARG A 180 6.84 15.46 -10.83
N VAL A 181 5.79 14.66 -11.02
CA VAL A 181 5.86 13.19 -10.91
C VAL A 181 6.94 12.60 -11.83
N SER A 182 7.06 13.11 -13.06
CA SER A 182 8.04 12.64 -14.06
C SER A 182 9.51 12.89 -13.71
N GLU A 183 9.80 13.84 -12.82
CA GLU A 183 11.17 14.06 -12.32
C GLU A 183 11.59 12.96 -11.32
N ILE A 184 10.62 12.37 -10.62
CA ILE A 184 10.87 11.31 -9.63
C ILE A 184 10.74 9.92 -10.25
N ILE A 185 9.64 9.68 -10.98
CA ILE A 185 9.35 8.42 -11.64
C ILE A 185 9.67 8.57 -13.12
N ARG A 186 10.95 8.39 -13.41
CA ARG A 186 11.55 8.55 -14.74
C ARG A 186 11.18 7.40 -15.69
N SER A 187 11.49 7.58 -16.97
CA SER A 187 11.16 6.65 -18.06
C SER A 187 11.74 5.23 -17.89
N ASP A 188 12.87 5.08 -17.20
CA ASP A 188 13.46 3.77 -16.91
C ASP A 188 12.56 2.89 -16.03
N VAL A 189 11.83 3.51 -15.09
CA VAL A 189 10.84 2.81 -14.26
C VAL A 189 9.68 2.31 -15.11
N TRP A 190 9.12 3.16 -15.97
CA TRP A 190 8.01 2.79 -16.86
C TRP A 190 8.40 1.72 -17.87
N ASN A 191 9.58 1.84 -18.48
CA ASN A 191 10.12 0.82 -19.39
C ASN A 191 10.31 -0.53 -18.68
N LYS A 192 10.72 -0.51 -17.42
CA LYS A 192 10.84 -1.71 -16.59
C LYS A 192 9.47 -2.30 -16.28
N TYR A 193 8.50 -1.49 -15.85
CA TYR A 193 7.17 -1.96 -15.49
C TYR A 193 6.39 -2.50 -16.69
N ALA A 194 6.49 -1.86 -17.86
CA ALA A 194 5.89 -2.34 -19.12
C ALA A 194 6.33 -3.78 -19.50
N ARG A 195 7.56 -4.17 -19.13
CA ARG A 195 8.12 -5.51 -19.41
C ARG A 195 7.77 -6.57 -18.36
N VAL A 196 7.29 -6.15 -17.19
CA VAL A 196 7.11 -7.03 -16.04
C VAL A 196 5.63 -7.22 -15.73
N PHE A 197 4.86 -6.13 -15.68
CA PHE A 197 3.47 -6.12 -15.22
C PHE A 197 2.51 -5.97 -16.39
N LYS A 198 1.41 -6.71 -16.37
CA LYS A 198 0.34 -6.61 -17.39
C LYS A 198 -0.41 -5.29 -17.33
N SER A 199 -0.51 -4.71 -16.14
CA SER A 199 -1.16 -3.44 -15.88
C SER A 199 -0.65 -2.86 -14.57
N VAL A 200 -0.76 -1.54 -14.42
CA VAL A 200 -0.39 -0.82 -13.21
C VAL A 200 -1.54 0.08 -12.76
N TRP A 201 -1.68 0.25 -11.45
CA TRP A 201 -2.48 1.33 -10.87
C TRP A 201 -1.57 2.53 -10.64
N ILE A 202 -2.15 3.73 -10.55
CA ILE A 202 -1.45 4.91 -10.05
C ILE A 202 -2.16 5.47 -8.83
N ALA A 203 -1.42 6.15 -7.96
CA ALA A 203 -1.95 6.85 -6.81
C ALA A 203 -1.49 8.30 -6.77
N SER A 204 -2.48 9.18 -6.83
CA SER A 204 -2.36 10.60 -6.53
C SER A 204 -2.85 10.87 -5.10
N ALA A 205 -2.76 12.10 -4.63
CA ALA A 205 -3.28 12.51 -3.33
C ALA A 205 -4.17 13.74 -3.45
N PHE A 206 -5.29 13.75 -2.72
CA PHE A 206 -6.15 14.93 -2.56
C PHE A 206 -5.95 15.65 -1.23
N LYS A 207 -5.23 15.04 -0.28
CA LYS A 207 -4.82 15.62 1.00
C LYS A 207 -3.64 14.84 1.60
N GLY A 208 -2.95 15.45 2.55
CA GLY A 208 -1.74 14.86 3.11
C GLY A 208 -0.55 15.03 2.16
N ALA A 209 0.62 14.50 2.53
CA ALA A 209 1.82 14.50 1.69
C ALA A 209 2.45 15.88 1.38
N THR A 210 1.89 16.99 1.86
CA THR A 210 2.48 18.34 1.74
C THR A 210 3.27 18.77 2.98
N GLY A 211 3.09 18.06 4.11
CA GLY A 211 3.92 18.19 5.31
C GLY A 211 3.28 17.57 6.55
N ALA A 212 4.11 17.09 7.48
CA ALA A 212 3.64 16.39 8.68
C ALA A 212 2.89 17.26 9.72
N ARG A 213 2.93 18.59 9.56
CA ARG A 213 2.33 19.58 10.48
C ARG A 213 1.27 20.45 9.81
N GLN A 214 0.77 20.03 8.65
CA GLN A 214 -0.19 20.81 7.89
C GLN A 214 -1.59 20.76 8.51
N PHE A 215 -2.16 21.93 8.75
CA PHE A 215 -3.54 22.08 9.24
C PHE A 215 -4.54 22.25 8.10
N PHE A 216 -4.12 22.90 7.02
CA PHE A 216 -4.92 23.17 5.83
C PHE A 216 -4.42 22.34 4.66
N THR A 217 -5.35 21.96 3.78
CA THR A 217 -5.02 21.32 2.52
C THR A 217 -4.90 22.39 1.45
N GLU A 218 -3.85 22.32 0.62
CA GLU A 218 -3.63 23.21 -0.51
C GLU A 218 -4.22 22.59 -1.79
N PRO A 219 -5.42 22.98 -2.25
CA PRO A 219 -6.07 22.32 -3.40
C PRO A 219 -5.22 22.44 -4.68
N ASP A 220 -4.60 23.59 -4.90
CA ASP A 220 -3.76 23.86 -6.08
C ASP A 220 -2.59 22.87 -6.17
N TYR A 221 -1.97 22.52 -5.04
CA TYR A 221 -0.89 21.54 -5.00
C TYR A 221 -1.37 20.17 -5.46
N HIS A 222 -2.50 19.71 -4.91
CA HIS A 222 -3.08 18.41 -5.24
C HIS A 222 -3.54 18.34 -6.69
N ILE A 223 -4.19 19.39 -7.20
CA ILE A 223 -4.57 19.50 -8.61
C ILE A 223 -3.33 19.43 -9.52
N GLN A 224 -2.24 20.10 -9.16
CA GLN A 224 -0.98 20.00 -9.91
C GLN A 224 -0.37 18.59 -9.86
N ASN A 225 -0.46 17.88 -8.74
CA ASN A 225 -0.09 16.46 -8.67
C ASN A 225 -0.96 15.60 -9.61
N HIS A 226 -2.26 15.87 -9.69
CA HIS A 226 -3.16 15.17 -10.62
C HIS A 226 -2.76 15.42 -12.08
N PHE A 227 -2.49 16.67 -12.45
CA PHE A 227 -2.01 17.00 -13.80
C PHE A 227 -0.68 16.32 -14.12
N GLY A 228 0.27 16.30 -13.18
CA GLY A 228 1.52 15.57 -13.35
C GLY A 228 1.31 14.07 -13.60
N TRP A 229 0.32 13.45 -12.96
CA TRP A 229 -0.07 12.06 -13.23
C TRP A 229 -0.71 11.86 -14.61
N LEU A 230 -1.57 12.78 -15.04
CA LEU A 230 -2.16 12.74 -16.38
C LEU A 230 -1.11 12.86 -17.48
N ASP A 231 -0.10 13.73 -17.28
CA ASP A 231 1.04 13.86 -18.21
C ASP A 231 1.85 12.56 -18.28
N VAL A 232 2.08 11.91 -17.14
CA VAL A 232 2.75 10.60 -17.06
C VAL A 232 1.95 9.52 -17.78
N ILE A 233 0.63 9.47 -17.59
CA ILE A 233 -0.23 8.52 -18.31
C ILE A 233 -0.14 8.78 -19.81
N ALA A 234 -0.32 10.02 -20.26
CA ALA A 234 -0.28 10.38 -21.67
C ALA A 234 1.07 10.01 -22.33
N ALA A 235 2.18 10.23 -21.62
CA ALA A 235 3.51 9.90 -22.12
C ALA A 235 3.80 8.39 -22.20
N ASN A 236 3.07 7.55 -21.45
CA ASN A 236 3.37 6.13 -21.30
C ASN A 236 2.24 5.19 -21.75
N ASN A 237 1.07 5.70 -22.15
CA ASN A 237 -0.12 4.89 -22.44
C ASN A 237 0.04 3.89 -23.61
N GLN A 238 1.01 4.13 -24.51
CA GLN A 238 1.31 3.21 -25.62
C GLN A 238 2.05 1.95 -25.14
N GLN A 239 2.77 2.03 -24.01
CA GLN A 239 3.62 0.94 -23.51
C GLN A 239 3.14 0.35 -22.17
N VAL A 240 2.42 1.13 -21.38
CA VAL A 240 1.91 0.73 -20.06
C VAL A 240 0.39 0.78 -20.07
N ASN A 241 -0.21 -0.34 -19.68
CA ASN A 241 -1.65 -0.40 -19.44
C ASN A 241 -1.97 0.12 -18.03
N PHE A 242 -2.58 1.31 -17.96
CA PHE A 242 -3.01 1.91 -16.70
C PHE A 242 -4.43 1.43 -16.34
N LYS A 243 -4.57 0.71 -15.23
CA LYS A 243 -5.83 0.08 -14.81
C LYS A 243 -6.79 1.05 -14.12
N GLY A 244 -6.26 2.10 -13.51
CA GLY A 244 -7.05 3.09 -12.80
C GLY A 244 -6.20 3.93 -11.86
N VAL A 245 -6.87 4.86 -11.19
CA VAL A 245 -6.24 5.90 -10.38
C VAL A 245 -6.88 5.93 -9.00
N ALA A 246 -6.04 5.83 -7.96
CA ALA A 246 -6.43 6.04 -6.58
C ALA A 246 -6.18 7.50 -6.17
N LEU A 247 -7.18 8.11 -5.52
CA LEU A 247 -7.04 9.40 -4.86
C LEU A 247 -6.85 9.17 -3.37
N THR A 248 -5.60 9.25 -2.91
CA THR A 248 -5.24 8.98 -1.52
C THR A 248 -5.46 10.21 -0.64
N GLY A 249 -5.81 9.96 0.62
CA GLY A 249 -6.03 11.01 1.61
C GLY A 249 -5.32 10.73 2.92
N TRP A 250 -4.00 10.90 2.95
CA TRP A 250 -3.16 10.56 4.10
C TRP A 250 -3.39 11.50 5.27
N GLN A 251 -3.38 10.97 6.49
CA GLN A 251 -3.68 11.73 7.71
C GLN A 251 -2.50 11.82 8.68
N ARG A 252 -1.38 11.16 8.40
CA ARG A 252 -0.14 11.16 9.20
C ARG A 252 0.98 10.48 8.40
N TYR A 253 2.22 10.76 8.76
CA TYR A 253 3.42 10.24 8.08
C TYR A 253 3.93 8.93 8.71
N ASP A 254 3.76 8.79 10.01
CA ASP A 254 3.98 7.55 10.72
C ASP A 254 2.91 7.39 11.80
N HIS A 255 2.88 6.24 12.46
CA HIS A 255 1.86 5.95 13.46
C HIS A 255 1.90 6.83 14.72
N PHE A 256 3.08 7.34 15.07
CA PHE A 256 3.32 8.17 16.25
C PHE A 256 3.22 9.69 15.95
N ALA A 257 3.23 10.06 14.66
CA ALA A 257 3.03 11.43 14.23
C ALA A 257 1.62 11.95 14.54
N THR A 258 1.53 13.27 14.72
CA THR A 258 0.25 13.98 14.82
C THR A 258 -0.55 13.89 13.53
N LEU A 259 -1.88 13.98 13.65
CA LEU A 259 -2.72 14.03 12.46
C LEU A 259 -2.50 15.35 11.70
N CYS A 260 -2.54 15.28 10.37
CA CYS A 260 -2.50 16.42 9.48
C CYS A 260 -3.70 16.40 8.53
N GLU A 261 -4.13 17.58 8.08
CA GLU A 261 -5.10 17.75 7.01
C GLU A 261 -6.33 16.84 7.13
N LEU A 262 -7.13 17.04 8.19
CA LEU A 262 -8.29 16.20 8.48
C LEU A 262 -9.35 16.29 7.36
N LEU A 263 -10.26 15.32 7.33
CA LEU A 263 -11.23 15.20 6.24
C LEU A 263 -12.03 16.50 5.97
N PRO A 264 -12.60 17.20 6.98
CA PRO A 264 -13.41 18.40 6.73
C PRO A 264 -12.68 19.50 5.95
N VAL A 265 -11.41 19.76 6.28
CA VAL A 265 -10.62 20.81 5.61
C VAL A 265 -10.17 20.41 4.21
N SER A 266 -10.17 19.11 3.92
CA SER A 266 -9.76 18.56 2.62
C SER A 266 -10.89 18.39 1.61
N LEU A 267 -12.16 18.54 2.02
CA LEU A 267 -13.31 18.34 1.13
C LEU A 267 -13.26 19.22 -0.13
N PRO A 268 -12.88 20.51 -0.08
CA PRO A 268 -12.71 21.30 -1.28
C PRO A 268 -11.66 20.73 -2.24
N SER A 269 -10.52 20.28 -1.70
CA SER A 269 -9.47 19.64 -2.50
C SER A 269 -9.97 18.35 -3.14
N LEU A 270 -10.66 17.48 -2.38
CA LEU A 270 -11.27 16.27 -2.90
C LEU A 270 -12.27 16.57 -4.04
N ALA A 271 -13.14 17.56 -3.85
CA ALA A 271 -14.13 17.94 -4.85
C ALA A 271 -13.49 18.37 -6.17
N VAL A 272 -12.45 19.22 -6.13
CA VAL A 272 -11.77 19.67 -7.35
C VAL A 272 -10.94 18.55 -7.99
N CYS A 273 -10.33 17.69 -7.19
CA CYS A 273 -9.61 16.50 -7.65
C CYS A 273 -10.52 15.50 -8.40
N LEU A 274 -11.76 15.33 -7.92
CA LEU A 274 -12.78 14.48 -8.54
C LEU A 274 -13.46 15.11 -9.75
N ALA A 275 -13.68 16.43 -9.73
CA ALA A 275 -14.37 17.17 -10.81
C ALA A 275 -13.56 17.25 -12.12
N ASN A 276 -12.34 16.70 -12.14
CA ASN A 276 -11.49 16.74 -13.32
C ASN A 276 -11.95 15.71 -14.37
N ASP A 277 -12.73 16.17 -15.36
CA ASP A 277 -13.23 15.35 -16.48
C ASP A 277 -12.13 14.63 -17.28
N LYS A 278 -10.86 15.03 -17.12
CA LYS A 278 -9.71 14.37 -17.74
C LYS A 278 -9.41 12.98 -17.18
N TRP A 279 -10.06 12.55 -16.10
CA TRP A 279 -9.97 11.17 -15.60
C TRP A 279 -10.65 10.13 -16.48
N ARG A 280 -11.40 10.54 -17.53
CA ARG A 280 -11.92 9.63 -18.55
C ARG A 280 -10.75 9.07 -19.36
N ILE A 281 -10.09 8.05 -18.80
CA ILE A 281 -9.13 7.21 -19.49
C ILE A 281 -9.93 6.48 -20.59
N TYR A 282 -9.68 6.85 -21.85
CA TYR A 282 -10.27 6.24 -23.03
C TYR A 282 -9.60 4.90 -23.38
#